data_AF-A0A1I0BWI8-F1
#
_entry.id   AF-A0A1I0BWI8-F1
#
_cell.length_a   1.000
_cell.length_b   1.000
_cell.length_c   1.000
_cell.angle_alpha   90.00
_cell.angle_beta   90.00
_cell.angle_gamma   90.00
#
_symmetry.space_group_name_H-M   'P 1'
#
loop_
_entity.id
_entity.type
_entity.pdbx_description
1 polymer ?
#
loop_
_entity_poly.entity_id
_entity_poly.type
_entity_poly.pdbx_seq_one_letter_code
_entity_poly.pdbx_strand_id
1 'polypeptide(L)'
;MWILPLVVLLGGLVLGVVGYLGLVGRLPRNEFAGVRTATTMRSDATFLAANRAAGPPTLAGGGVGLVGAVVAWLMPGEIGVVTASLVALAVMTGLTVLGAVKGVRAAKAVVDPR
;
A
#
# COMPACT_ATOMS: atom_id res chain seq x y z
N MET A 1 -22.55 -1.22 11.20
CA MET A 1 -21.66 -1.90 10.23
C MET A 1 -21.03 -0.99 9.17
N TRP A 2 -21.38 0.30 9.12
CA TRP A 2 -20.84 1.29 8.16
C TRP A 2 -19.38 1.69 8.41
N ILE A 3 -18.85 1.34 9.59
CA ILE A 3 -17.47 1.63 10.00
C ILE A 3 -16.47 0.83 9.18
N LEU A 4 -16.79 -0.41 8.79
CA LEU A 4 -15.85 -1.29 8.11
C LEU A 4 -15.47 -0.76 6.70
N PRO A 5 -16.43 -0.38 5.82
CA PRO A 5 -16.11 0.30 4.57
C PRO A 5 -15.35 1.62 4.78
N LEU A 6 -15.67 2.38 5.84
CA LEU A 6 -14.98 3.63 6.15
C LEU A 6 -13.49 3.39 6.47
N VAL A 7 -13.18 2.34 7.25
CA VAL A 7 -11.79 1.95 7.54
C VAL A 7 -11.07 1.55 6.26
N VAL A 8 -11.72 0.78 5.39
CA VAL A 8 -11.14 0.38 4.08
C VAL A 8 -10.90 1.60 3.19
N LEU A 9 -11.83 2.56 3.17
CA LEU A 9 -11.69 3.81 2.41
C LEU A 9 -10.48 4.62 2.89
N LEU A 10 -10.37 4.83 4.20
CA LEU A 10 -9.26 5.60 4.80
C LEU A 10 -7.92 4.89 4.58
N GLY A 11 -7.88 3.56 4.73
CA GLY A 11 -6.70 2.76 4.39
C GLY A 11 -6.32 2.89 2.92
N GLY A 12 -7.32 2.85 2.03
CA GLY A 12 -7.15 3.06 0.59
C GLY A 12 -6.57 4.43 0.25
N LEU A 13 -7.07 5.50 0.88
CA LEU A 13 -6.53 6.87 0.71
C LEU A 13 -5.07 6.96 1.16
N VAL A 14 -4.76 6.46 2.36
CA VAL A 14 -3.39 6.48 2.90
C VAL A 14 -2.44 5.72 1.99
N LEU A 15 -2.79 4.50 1.57
CA LEU A 15 -1.96 3.71 0.66
C LEU A 15 -1.87 4.34 -0.72
N GLY A 16 -2.93 4.96 -1.21
CA GLY A 16 -2.92 5.72 -2.46
C GLY A 16 -1.90 6.86 -2.44
N VAL A 17 -1.93 7.67 -1.38
CA VAL A 17 -0.97 8.78 -1.20
C VAL A 17 0.46 8.26 -1.05
N VAL A 18 0.69 7.28 -0.17
CA VAL A 18 2.03 6.70 0.06
C VAL A 18 2.57 6.03 -1.21
N GLY A 19 1.73 5.26 -1.91
CA GLY A 19 2.07 4.59 -3.15
C GLY A 19 2.40 5.58 -4.26
N TYR A 20 1.61 6.65 -4.40
CA TYR A 20 1.88 7.72 -5.35
C TYR A 20 3.19 8.45 -5.04
N LEU A 21 3.38 8.90 -3.80
CA LEU A 21 4.62 9.57 -3.38
C LEU A 21 5.85 8.67 -3.55
N GLY A 22 5.71 7.36 -3.27
CA GLY A 22 6.75 6.37 -3.53
C GLY A 22 7.08 6.26 -5.02
N LEU A 23 6.05 6.15 -5.87
CA LEU A 23 6.17 6.05 -7.33
C LEU A 23 6.91 7.24 -7.95
N VAL A 24 6.55 8.47 -7.55
CA VAL A 24 7.19 9.69 -8.05
C VAL A 24 8.51 10.02 -7.35
N GLY A 25 8.94 9.20 -6.39
CA GLY A 25 10.20 9.38 -5.65
C GLY A 25 10.20 10.59 -4.72
N ARG A 26 9.03 11.07 -4.29
CA ARG A 26 8.87 12.21 -3.37
C ARG A 26 8.55 11.80 -1.95
N LEU A 27 8.49 10.50 -1.65
CA LEU A 27 8.26 10.02 -0.30
C LEU A 27 9.49 10.36 0.56
N PRO A 28 9.39 11.27 1.54
CA PRO A 28 10.52 11.61 2.40
C PRO A 28 10.85 10.40 3.27
N ARG A 29 12.14 10.17 3.53
CA ARG A 29 12.55 9.12 4.46
C ARG A 29 12.05 9.45 5.86
N ASN A 30 11.22 8.58 6.40
CA ASN A 30 10.61 8.74 7.71
C ASN A 30 10.32 7.37 8.33
N GLU A 31 10.01 7.35 9.63
CA GLU A 31 9.76 6.11 10.37
C GLU A 31 8.30 5.66 10.31
N PHE A 32 7.42 6.31 9.56
CA PHE A 32 5.97 6.05 9.56
C PHE A 32 5.44 5.46 8.24
N ALA A 33 5.93 5.91 7.09
CA ALA A 33 5.39 5.60 5.77
C ALA A 33 6.42 4.87 4.88
N GLY A 34 5.91 4.01 3.99
CA GLY A 34 6.72 3.26 3.04
C GLY A 34 7.28 1.95 3.59
N VAL A 35 8.17 1.33 2.81
CA VAL A 35 8.82 0.05 3.15
C VAL A 35 9.95 0.32 4.13
N ARG A 36 9.76 -0.09 5.39
CA ARG A 36 10.66 0.19 6.52
C ARG A 36 11.31 -1.09 7.03
N THR A 37 12.35 -1.55 6.35
CA THR A 37 13.18 -2.66 6.83
C THR A 37 14.59 -2.15 7.10
N ALA A 38 15.38 -2.92 7.86
CA ALA A 38 16.78 -2.58 8.12
C ALA A 38 17.58 -2.32 6.83
N THR A 39 17.23 -2.99 5.73
CA THR A 39 17.88 -2.78 4.41
C THR A 39 17.42 -1.49 3.73
N THR A 40 16.12 -1.21 3.73
CA THR A 40 15.58 0.00 3.07
C THR A 40 15.93 1.27 3.83
N MET A 41 16.12 1.19 5.15
CA MET A 41 16.49 2.31 6.00
C MET A 41 18.01 2.47 6.15
N ARG A 42 18.84 1.84 5.31
CA ARG A 42 20.30 1.94 5.37
C ARG A 42 20.82 3.27 4.81
N SER A 43 20.24 3.77 3.72
CA SER A 43 20.58 5.05 3.11
C SER A 43 19.38 5.63 2.38
N ASP A 44 19.46 6.91 2.00
CA ASP A 44 18.37 7.54 1.23
C ASP A 44 18.21 6.90 -0.15
N ALA A 45 19.31 6.43 -0.75
CA ALA A 45 19.27 5.70 -2.02
C ALA A 45 18.54 4.36 -1.89
N THR A 46 18.77 3.59 -0.82
CA THR A 46 18.06 2.31 -0.61
C THR A 46 16.58 2.54 -0.27
N PHE A 47 16.26 3.61 0.45
CA PHE A 47 14.89 4.01 0.75
C PHE A 47 14.13 4.43 -0.51
N LEU A 48 14.75 5.28 -1.34
CA LEU A 48 14.17 5.74 -2.59
C LEU A 48 13.92 4.58 -3.55
N ALA A 49 14.91 3.71 -3.75
CA ALA A 49 14.78 2.55 -4.63
C ALA A 49 13.67 1.60 -4.14
N ALA A 50 13.60 1.34 -2.84
CA ALA A 50 12.56 0.51 -2.25
C ALA A 50 11.16 1.07 -2.50
N ASN A 51 10.94 2.34 -2.14
CA ASN A 51 9.61 2.95 -2.22
C ASN A 51 9.18 3.24 -3.65
N ARG A 52 10.13 3.47 -4.57
CA ARG A 52 9.84 3.58 -6.00
C ARG A 52 9.37 2.24 -6.58
N ALA A 53 9.99 1.13 -6.18
CA ALA A 53 9.57 -0.21 -6.60
C ALA A 53 8.26 -0.66 -5.92
N ALA A 54 8.03 -0.24 -4.67
CA ALA A 54 6.80 -0.50 -3.93
C ALA A 54 5.62 0.39 -4.37
N GLY A 55 5.90 1.56 -4.94
CA GLY A 55 4.92 2.57 -5.32
C GLY A 55 3.75 2.04 -6.15
N PRO A 56 3.97 1.42 -7.33
CA PRO A 56 2.89 0.92 -8.18
C PRO A 56 1.94 -0.08 -7.48
N PRO A 57 2.42 -1.18 -6.86
CA PRO A 57 1.51 -2.11 -6.19
C PRO A 57 0.85 -1.50 -4.95
N THR A 58 1.52 -0.64 -4.19
CA THR A 58 0.89 0.06 -3.06
C THR A 58 -0.20 1.03 -3.52
N LEU A 59 0.03 1.75 -4.63
CA LEU A 59 -0.97 2.64 -5.25
C LEU A 59 -2.18 1.85 -5.76
N ALA A 60 -1.94 0.71 -6.42
CA ALA A 60 -3.01 -0.20 -6.84
C ALA A 60 -3.81 -0.72 -5.63
N GLY A 61 -3.14 -1.07 -4.53
CA GLY A 61 -3.79 -1.43 -3.27
C GLY A 61 -4.66 -0.30 -2.73
N GLY A 62 -4.17 0.93 -2.78
CA GLY A 62 -4.94 2.12 -2.45
C GLY A 62 -6.21 2.26 -3.29
N GLY A 63 -6.09 2.14 -4.62
CA GLY A 63 -7.23 2.16 -5.54
C GLY A 63 -8.27 1.08 -5.26
N VAL A 64 -7.83 -0.15 -4.95
CA VAL A 64 -8.72 -1.24 -4.54
C VAL A 64 -9.45 -0.91 -3.23
N GLY A 65 -8.77 -0.30 -2.25
CA GLY A 65 -9.42 0.16 -1.02
C GLY A 65 -10.52 1.20 -1.30
N LEU A 66 -10.25 2.17 -2.17
CA LEU A 66 -11.23 3.19 -2.55
C LEU A 66 -12.45 2.58 -3.24
N VAL A 67 -12.24 1.81 -4.30
CA VAL A 67 -13.32 1.19 -5.08
C VAL A 67 -14.07 0.18 -4.23
N GLY A 68 -13.36 -0.64 -3.46
CA GLY A 68 -13.93 -1.66 -2.60
C GLY A 68 -14.81 -1.10 -1.48
N ALA A 69 -14.45 0.04 -0.90
CA ALA A 69 -15.29 0.72 0.09
C ALA A 69 -16.60 1.25 -0.53
N VAL A 70 -16.52 1.86 -1.72
CA VAL A 70 -17.72 2.31 -2.46
C VAL A 70 -18.63 1.12 -2.79
N VAL A 71 -18.06 0.03 -3.31
CA VAL A 71 -18.81 -1.20 -3.60
C VAL A 71 -19.46 -1.75 -2.33
N ALA A 72 -18.75 -1.78 -1.20
CA ALA A 72 -19.29 -2.29 0.05
C ALA A 72 -20.47 -1.46 0.57
N TRP A 73 -20.46 -0.13 0.42
CA TRP A 73 -21.61 0.71 0.79
C TRP A 73 -22.83 0.52 -0.12
N LEU A 74 -22.63 0.08 -1.36
CA LEU A 74 -23.71 -0.20 -2.30
C LEU A 74 -24.30 -1.61 -2.14
N MET A 75 -23.69 -2.48 -1.32
CA MET A 75 -24.18 -3.84 -1.11
C MET A 75 -25.47 -3.87 -0.30
N PRO A 76 -26.47 -4.68 -0.70
CA PRO A 76 -27.66 -4.89 0.11
C PRO A 76 -27.35 -5.81 1.30
N GLY A 77 -27.81 -5.41 2.48
CA GLY A 77 -27.74 -6.22 3.69
C GLY A 77 -26.35 -6.29 4.33
N GLU A 78 -26.35 -6.62 5.62
CA GLU A 78 -25.15 -6.61 6.46
C GLU A 78 -24.05 -7.57 5.98
N ILE A 79 -24.43 -8.78 5.57
CA ILE A 79 -23.49 -9.80 5.07
C ILE A 79 -22.78 -9.31 3.80
N GLY A 80 -23.50 -8.62 2.91
CA GLY A 80 -22.93 -8.06 1.68
C GLY A 80 -21.88 -6.99 1.96
N VAL A 81 -22.21 -6.04 2.85
CA VAL A 81 -21.30 -4.97 3.28
C VAL A 81 -20.02 -5.55 3.89
N VAL A 82 -20.14 -6.53 4.79
CA VAL A 82 -18.99 -7.16 5.46
C VAL A 82 -18.13 -7.93 4.45
N THR A 83 -18.75 -8.75 3.60
CA THR A 83 -18.03 -9.57 2.61
C THR A 83 -17.25 -8.72 1.63
N ALA A 84 -17.89 -7.69 1.04
CA ALA A 84 -17.22 -6.78 0.10
C ALA A 84 -16.05 -6.04 0.75
N SER A 85 -16.23 -5.57 1.99
CA SER A 85 -15.17 -4.89 2.74
C SER A 85 -13.97 -5.81 3.03
N LEU A 86 -14.22 -7.06 3.42
CA LEU A 86 -13.16 -8.03 3.70
C LEU A 86 -12.39 -8.43 2.44
N VAL A 87 -13.07 -8.60 1.31
CA VAL A 87 -12.42 -8.87 0.01
C VAL A 87 -11.53 -7.69 -0.40
N ALA A 88 -12.05 -6.46 -0.32
CA ALA A 88 -11.28 -5.26 -0.61
C ALA A 88 -10.04 -5.15 0.29
N LEU A 89 -10.21 -5.38 1.59
CA LEU A 89 -9.12 -5.38 2.57
C LEU A 89 -8.06 -6.44 2.24
N ALA A 90 -8.47 -7.66 1.90
CA ALA A 90 -7.56 -8.75 1.55
C ALA A 90 -6.73 -8.43 0.30
N VAL A 91 -7.36 -7.96 -0.77
CA VAL A 91 -6.68 -7.61 -2.01
C VAL A 91 -5.75 -6.41 -1.81
N MET A 92 -6.22 -5.36 -1.13
CA MET A 92 -5.41 -4.18 -0.77
C MET A 92 -4.16 -4.57 0.04
N THR A 93 -4.33 -5.45 1.02
CA THR A 93 -3.22 -5.94 1.86
C THR A 93 -2.26 -6.77 1.02
N GLY A 94 -2.75 -7.69 0.19
CA GLY A 94 -1.92 -8.49 -0.70
C GLY A 94 -1.06 -7.63 -1.64
N LEU A 95 -1.64 -6.61 -2.26
CA LEU A 95 -0.92 -5.67 -3.10
C LEU A 95 0.14 -4.87 -2.33
N THR A 96 -0.17 -4.45 -1.10
CA THR A 96 0.79 -3.75 -0.24
C THR A 96 1.97 -4.65 0.16
N VAL A 97 1.71 -5.92 0.48
CA VAL A 97 2.75 -6.91 0.79
C VAL A 97 3.63 -7.17 -0.45
N LEU A 98 3.03 -7.29 -1.64
CA LEU A 98 3.78 -7.41 -2.89
C LEU A 98 4.69 -6.19 -3.12
N GLY A 99 4.20 -4.98 -2.82
CA GLY A 99 5.00 -3.76 -2.83
C GLY A 99 6.17 -3.81 -1.86
N ALA A 100 5.94 -4.24 -0.62
CA ALA A 100 7.00 -4.40 0.38
C ALA A 100 8.10 -5.38 -0.08
N VAL A 101 7.72 -6.54 -0.62
CA VAL A 101 8.68 -7.54 -1.14
C VAL A 101 9.50 -6.96 -2.30
N LYS A 102 8.85 -6.31 -3.27
CA LYS A 102 9.54 -5.65 -4.39
C LYS A 102 10.47 -4.54 -3.91
N GLY A 103 10.03 -3.74 -2.94
CA GLY A 103 10.83 -2.67 -2.36
C GLY A 103 12.08 -3.18 -1.65
N VAL A 104 11.96 -4.23 -0.84
CA VAL A 104 13.12 -4.85 -0.19
C VAL A 104 14.12 -5.40 -1.21
N ARG A 105 13.64 -6.03 -2.29
CA ARG A 105 14.50 -6.52 -3.38
C ARG A 105 15.24 -5.37 -4.08
N ALA A 106 14.55 -4.28 -4.39
CA ALA A 106 15.14 -3.09 -4.98
C ALA A 106 16.20 -2.45 -4.08
N ALA A 107 15.95 -2.33 -2.78
CA ALA A 107 16.97 -1.85 -1.83
C ALA A 107 18.21 -2.76 -1.78
N LYS A 108 18.03 -4.08 -1.81
CA LYS A 108 19.16 -5.03 -1.83
C LYS A 108 20.04 -4.85 -3.06
N ALA A 109 19.43 -4.65 -4.24
CA ALA A 109 20.16 -4.42 -5.48
C ALA A 109 21.01 -3.13 -5.46
N VAL A 110 20.60 -2.13 -4.68
CA VAL A 110 21.41 -0.90 -4.46
C VAL A 110 22.59 -1.14 -3.52
N VAL A 111 22.44 -2.03 -2.53
CA VAL A 111 23.50 -2.34 -1.56
C VAL A 111 24.58 -3.23 -2.18
N ASP A 112 24.20 -4.21 -3.00
CA ASP A 112 25.09 -5.20 -3.57
C ASP A 112 24.80 -5.36 -5.08
N PRO A 113 25.32 -4.44 -5.92
CA PRO A 113 25.17 -4.50 -7.38
C PRO A 113 26.12 -5.58 -7.94
N ARG A 114 25.71 -6.84 -7.86
CA ARG A 114 26.38 -7.96 -8.53
C ARG A 114 25.83 -8.19 -9.92
#